data_AF-A0A520HB97-F1
#
_entry.id   AF-A0A520HB97-F1
#
_cell.length_a   1.000
_cell.length_b   1.000
_cell.length_c   1.000
_cell.angle_alpha   90.00
_cell.angle_beta   90.00
_cell.angle_gamma   90.00
#
_symmetry.space_group_name_H-M   'P 1'
#
loop_
_entity.id
_entity.type
_entity.pdbx_description
1 polymer ?
#
loop_
_entity_poly.entity_id
_entity_poly.type
_entity_poly.pdbx_seq_one_letter_code
_entity_poly.pdbx_strand_id
1 'polypeptide(L)'
;MYNILSNSFNLLQATNCLLRNNGISNINLNISNSYVSNNIFLNSNLSAVNSTVKYNIATNNILPAGNNNQNNVPASSLFFTGGSTDASWQIKPGSPASGAGEPLGGITPDIGAFGTATPYRLSGIPPIPTIYELTVPASVPTTATTMSITLSTRSN
;
A
#
# COMPACT_ATOMS: atom_id res chain seq x y z
N MET A 1 -8.33 -1.44 5.62
CA MET A 1 -8.07 -2.09 4.33
C MET A 1 -7.16 -1.15 3.56
N TYR A 2 -6.04 -1.65 3.04
CA TYR A 2 -5.00 -0.87 2.36
C TYR A 2 -5.23 -1.02 0.86
N ASN A 3 -5.39 0.09 0.15
CA ASN A 3 -5.84 0.04 -1.23
C ASN A 3 -5.03 0.98 -2.13
N ILE A 4 -5.06 0.67 -3.42
CA ILE A 4 -4.69 1.59 -4.49
C ILE A 4 -6.00 2.00 -5.16
N LEU A 5 -6.34 3.28 -5.07
CA LEU A 5 -7.56 3.86 -5.62
C LEU A 5 -7.18 4.70 -6.84
N SER A 6 -7.80 4.42 -7.99
CA SER A 6 -7.50 5.13 -9.24
C SER A 6 -8.75 5.42 -10.06
N ASN A 7 -8.74 6.56 -10.76
CA ASN A 7 -9.78 6.99 -11.70
C ASN A 7 -11.14 7.26 -11.03
N SER A 8 -12.15 6.43 -11.32
CA SER A 8 -13.55 6.70 -10.99
C SER A 8 -13.96 6.18 -9.61
N PHE A 9 -13.23 6.57 -8.56
CA PHE A 9 -13.66 6.34 -7.18
C PHE A 9 -14.44 7.54 -6.67
N ASN A 10 -15.76 7.39 -6.53
CA ASN A 10 -16.64 8.43 -6.02
C ASN A 10 -17.15 8.03 -4.64
N LEU A 11 -16.79 8.83 -3.63
CA LEU A 11 -17.50 8.80 -2.35
C LEU A 11 -18.67 9.79 -2.45
N LEU A 12 -19.83 9.39 -1.94
CA LEU A 12 -20.97 10.29 -1.81
C LEU A 12 -20.57 11.48 -0.92
N GLN A 13 -21.14 12.65 -1.22
CA GLN A 13 -20.87 13.85 -0.42
C GLN A 13 -21.20 13.59 1.05
N ALA A 14 -20.38 14.15 1.95
CA ALA A 14 -20.52 14.03 3.39
C ALA A 14 -20.38 12.61 4.00
N THR A 15 -19.58 11.75 3.38
CA THR A 15 -19.30 10.42 3.96
C THR A 15 -18.28 10.52 5.10
N ASN A 16 -18.60 9.92 6.26
CA ASN A 16 -17.64 9.65 7.34
C ASN A 16 -16.78 8.44 6.96
N CYS A 17 -15.47 8.64 6.82
CA CYS A 17 -14.53 7.59 6.44
C CYS A 17 -13.26 7.62 7.28
N LEU A 18 -12.74 6.43 7.55
CA LEU A 18 -11.35 6.21 7.94
C LEU A 18 -10.54 5.90 6.67
N LEU A 19 -9.89 6.90 6.10
CA LEU A 19 -9.04 6.77 4.92
C LEU A 19 -7.58 6.72 5.35
N ARG A 20 -7.03 5.51 5.50
CA ARG A 20 -5.65 5.33 5.94
C ARG A 20 -4.83 4.39 5.10
N ASN A 21 -3.55 4.73 4.90
CA ASN A 21 -2.56 3.87 4.25
C ASN A 21 -3.00 3.41 2.85
N ASN A 22 -3.34 4.37 1.98
CA ASN A 22 -3.73 4.12 0.59
C ASN A 22 -2.82 4.88 -0.39
N GLY A 23 -2.69 4.34 -1.60
CA GLY A 23 -2.26 5.09 -2.77
C GLY A 23 -3.49 5.60 -3.51
N ILE A 24 -3.56 6.90 -3.80
CA ILE A 24 -4.74 7.54 -4.39
C ILE A 24 -4.28 8.32 -5.62
N SER A 25 -4.77 7.96 -6.80
CA SER A 25 -4.43 8.67 -8.03
C SER A 25 -5.63 9.12 -8.85
N ASN A 26 -5.52 10.31 -9.44
CA ASN A 26 -6.50 10.83 -10.40
C ASN A 26 -7.94 10.81 -9.86
N ILE A 27 -8.13 11.12 -8.57
CA ILE A 27 -9.43 11.11 -7.89
C ILE A 27 -9.73 12.49 -7.31
N ASN A 28 -11.01 12.89 -7.38
CA ASN A 28 -11.54 14.04 -6.65
C ASN A 28 -12.27 13.56 -5.39
N LEU A 29 -11.62 13.69 -4.24
CA LEU A 29 -12.14 13.20 -2.96
C LEU A 29 -12.87 14.32 -2.21
N ASN A 30 -14.17 14.15 -1.99
CA ASN A 30 -15.00 15.03 -1.16
C ASN A 30 -15.46 14.26 0.09
N ILE A 31 -14.95 14.64 1.26
CA ILE A 31 -15.21 13.93 2.51
C ILE A 31 -15.61 14.90 3.62
N SER A 32 -16.38 14.41 4.58
CA SER A 32 -16.64 15.15 5.82
C SER A 32 -16.53 14.25 7.04
N ASN A 33 -16.27 14.83 8.21
CA ASN A 33 -16.21 14.10 9.49
C ASN A 33 -15.28 12.86 9.42
N SER A 34 -14.19 12.97 8.66
CA SER A 34 -13.35 11.84 8.28
C SER A 34 -11.97 11.92 8.90
N TYR A 35 -11.30 10.77 8.98
CA TYR A 35 -9.93 10.67 9.44
C TYR A 35 -9.04 10.20 8.28
N VAL A 36 -8.13 11.07 7.85
CA VAL A 36 -7.28 10.87 6.67
C VAL A 36 -5.81 10.86 7.10
N SER A 37 -5.18 9.69 7.04
CA SER A 37 -3.79 9.53 7.47
C SER A 37 -2.97 8.59 6.60
N ASN A 38 -1.67 8.83 6.50
CA ASN A 38 -0.73 7.91 5.85
C ASN A 38 -1.07 7.60 4.39
N ASN A 39 -1.75 8.48 3.65
CA ASN A 39 -2.06 8.27 2.25
C ASN A 39 -1.07 9.02 1.35
N ILE A 40 -0.84 8.47 0.15
CA ILE A 40 -0.12 9.16 -0.93
C ILE A 40 -1.12 9.57 -2.01
N PHE A 41 -1.20 10.87 -2.31
CA PHE A 41 -2.05 11.45 -3.34
C PHE A 41 -1.25 11.84 -4.58
N LEU A 42 -1.58 11.26 -5.73
CA LEU A 42 -0.99 11.56 -7.04
C LEU A 42 -2.05 12.18 -7.94
N ASN A 43 -1.78 13.37 -8.48
CA ASN A 43 -2.68 14.05 -9.44
C ASN A 43 -4.16 14.04 -8.98
N SER A 44 -4.40 14.22 -7.68
CA SER A 44 -5.72 14.10 -7.06
C SER A 44 -6.11 15.42 -6.42
N ASN A 45 -7.40 15.58 -6.12
CA ASN A 45 -7.91 16.71 -5.33
C ASN A 45 -8.54 16.19 -4.03
N LEU A 46 -8.44 16.99 -2.96
CA LEU A 46 -9.03 16.71 -1.67
C LEU A 46 -9.83 17.92 -1.18
N SER A 47 -11.11 17.70 -0.91
CA SER A 47 -11.97 18.60 -0.15
C SER A 47 -12.39 17.88 1.12
N ALA A 48 -11.92 18.39 2.25
CA ALA A 48 -12.11 17.76 3.56
C ALA A 48 -12.76 18.76 4.52
N VAL A 49 -14.01 18.50 4.89
CA VAL A 49 -14.79 19.35 5.81
C VAL A 49 -14.85 18.67 7.18
N ASN A 50 -14.60 19.40 8.28
CA ASN A 50 -14.63 18.85 9.64
C ASN A 50 -13.85 17.52 9.79
N SER A 51 -12.72 17.40 9.10
CA SER A 51 -11.95 16.16 9.00
C SER A 51 -10.55 16.34 9.57
N THR A 52 -10.01 15.27 10.15
CA THR A 52 -8.61 15.25 10.58
C THR A 52 -7.75 14.74 9.44
N VAL A 53 -6.88 15.60 8.90
CA VAL A 53 -5.96 15.26 7.81
C VAL A 53 -4.53 15.42 8.31
N LYS A 54 -3.78 14.33 8.39
CA LYS A 54 -2.42 14.32 8.96
C LYS A 54 -1.52 13.23 8.40
N TYR A 55 -0.20 13.43 8.41
CA TYR A 55 0.78 12.44 7.94
C TYR A 55 0.49 11.92 6.51
N ASN A 56 -0.01 12.77 5.61
CA ASN A 56 -0.21 12.41 4.21
C ASN A 56 0.85 13.07 3.32
N ILE A 57 1.09 12.49 2.15
CA ILE A 57 1.95 13.05 1.10
C ILE A 57 1.12 13.31 -0.15
N ALA A 58 1.37 14.44 -0.83
CA ALA A 58 0.78 14.74 -2.12
C ALA A 58 1.80 15.31 -3.12
N THR A 59 1.64 14.97 -4.40
CA THR A 59 2.42 15.57 -5.50
C THR A 59 2.03 17.00 -5.82
N ASN A 60 0.83 17.40 -5.40
CA ASN A 60 0.25 18.72 -5.63
C ASN A 60 -0.03 19.37 -4.28
N ASN A 61 -0.30 20.68 -4.27
CA ASN A 61 -0.65 21.40 -3.06
C ASN A 61 -2.13 21.25 -2.70
N ILE A 62 -2.52 20.11 -2.12
CA ILE A 62 -3.93 19.78 -1.81
C ILE A 62 -4.18 19.48 -0.32
N LEU A 63 -3.13 19.21 0.45
CA LEU A 63 -3.25 18.86 1.87
C LEU A 63 -3.24 20.14 2.72
N PRO A 64 -4.01 20.20 3.81
CA PRO A 64 -3.95 21.34 4.72
C PRO A 64 -2.58 21.43 5.40
N ALA A 65 -2.16 22.66 5.69
CA ALA A 65 -0.89 22.92 6.37
C ALA A 65 -0.88 22.33 7.80
N GLY A 66 0.30 21.94 8.27
CA GLY A 66 0.49 21.34 9.60
C GLY A 66 0.21 19.83 9.63
N ASN A 67 0.17 19.28 10.85
CA ASN A 67 -0.07 17.85 11.13
C ASN A 67 0.79 16.88 10.29
N ASN A 68 2.05 17.27 10.02
CA ASN A 68 3.01 16.49 9.25
C ASN A 68 2.55 16.10 7.83
N ASN A 69 1.59 16.85 7.25
CA ASN A 69 1.27 16.71 5.83
C ASN A 69 2.40 17.32 4.98
N GLN A 70 2.71 16.66 3.87
CA GLN A 70 3.73 17.10 2.92
C GLN A 70 3.08 17.31 1.54
N ASN A 71 3.15 18.52 1.02
CA ASN A 71 2.67 18.89 -0.30
C ASN A 71 3.83 19.06 -1.29
N ASN A 72 3.52 18.99 -2.58
CA ASN A 72 4.47 19.20 -3.69
C ASN A 72 5.69 18.25 -3.66
N VAL A 73 5.50 17.02 -3.18
CA VAL A 73 6.56 16.00 -3.18
C VAL A 73 6.58 15.31 -4.55
N PRO A 74 7.68 15.39 -5.34
CA PRO A 74 7.70 14.80 -6.68
C PRO A 74 7.46 13.29 -6.68
N ALA A 75 6.65 12.76 -7.60
CA ALA A 75 6.41 11.32 -7.67
C ALA A 75 7.70 10.50 -7.87
N SER A 76 8.69 11.07 -8.58
CA SER A 76 10.02 10.47 -8.79
C SER A 76 10.86 10.38 -7.51
N SER A 77 10.56 11.16 -6.45
CA SER A 77 11.19 11.02 -5.14
C SER A 77 10.49 9.97 -4.27
N LEU A 78 9.27 9.56 -4.63
CA LEU A 78 8.45 8.64 -3.84
C LEU A 78 8.61 7.19 -4.30
N PHE A 79 8.54 6.94 -5.60
CA PHE A 79 8.40 5.59 -6.17
C PHE A 79 9.55 5.21 -7.08
N PHE A 80 9.70 3.90 -7.32
CA PHE A 80 10.51 3.37 -8.42
C PHE A 80 9.74 3.41 -9.74
N THR A 81 10.47 3.44 -10.86
CA THR A 81 9.92 3.20 -12.19
C THR A 81 10.10 1.73 -12.58
N GLY A 82 9.00 0.99 -12.69
CA GLY A 82 8.97 -0.38 -13.24
C GLY A 82 7.93 -1.28 -12.58
N GLY A 83 7.73 -2.46 -13.16
CA GLY A 83 6.81 -3.49 -12.63
C GLY A 83 5.37 -3.36 -13.13
N SER A 84 4.47 -4.11 -12.50
CA SER A 84 3.03 -4.00 -12.72
C SER A 84 2.48 -2.67 -12.18
N THR A 85 1.29 -2.27 -12.65
CA THR A 85 0.67 -0.99 -12.29
C THR A 85 0.57 -0.77 -10.78
N ASP A 86 0.30 -1.82 -10.02
CA ASP A 86 0.24 -1.81 -8.55
C ASP A 86 1.61 -1.88 -7.87
N ALA A 87 2.60 -2.55 -8.47
CA ALA A 87 3.99 -2.55 -7.99
C ALA A 87 4.62 -1.16 -8.06
N SER A 88 4.19 -0.32 -9.00
CA SER A 88 4.64 1.07 -9.12
C SER A 88 4.29 1.95 -7.90
N TRP A 89 3.41 1.48 -7.01
CA TRP A 89 3.05 2.17 -5.77
C TRP A 89 3.94 1.81 -4.57
N GLN A 90 4.94 0.95 -4.77
CA GLN A 90 5.96 0.69 -3.77
C GLN A 90 6.92 1.87 -3.67
N ILE A 91 7.11 2.37 -2.45
CA ILE A 91 8.03 3.48 -2.23
C ILE A 91 9.48 3.01 -2.40
N LYS A 92 10.34 3.89 -2.91
CA LYS A 92 11.77 3.60 -3.03
C LYS A 92 12.52 3.82 -1.71
N PRO A 93 13.67 3.16 -1.48
CA PRO A 93 14.57 3.48 -0.39
C PRO A 93 14.94 4.97 -0.39
N GLY A 94 14.92 5.58 0.80
CA GLY A 94 15.15 7.02 0.96
C GLY A 94 14.00 7.90 0.48
N SER A 95 12.84 7.32 0.14
CA SER A 95 11.62 8.09 -0.14
C SER A 95 11.24 8.94 1.08
N PRO A 96 10.78 10.20 0.88
CA PRO A 96 10.19 11.01 1.95
C PRO A 96 8.99 10.37 2.66
N ALA A 97 8.40 9.34 2.06
CA ALA A 97 7.32 8.55 2.66
C ALA A 97 7.83 7.51 3.67
N SER A 98 9.13 7.20 3.69
CA SER A 98 9.69 6.16 4.55
C SER A 98 9.78 6.62 6.00
N GLY A 99 9.22 5.84 6.92
CA GLY A 99 9.19 6.14 8.35
C GLY A 99 8.52 7.47 8.70
N ALA A 100 7.66 7.98 7.81
CA ALA A 100 7.05 9.31 7.93
C ALA A 100 5.56 9.26 8.28
N GLY A 101 4.99 8.07 8.45
CA GLY A 101 3.58 7.89 8.79
C GLY A 101 3.27 8.25 10.25
N GLU A 102 1.99 8.33 10.56
CA GLU A 102 1.50 8.45 11.93
C GLU A 102 1.94 7.22 12.76
N PRO A 103 2.61 7.42 13.89
CA PRO A 103 3.00 6.33 14.78
C PRO A 103 1.78 5.57 15.32
N LEU A 104 1.82 4.24 15.21
CA LEU A 104 0.81 3.34 15.75
C LEU A 104 1.50 2.23 16.54
N GLY A 105 1.16 2.10 17.83
CA GLY A 105 1.77 1.07 18.68
C GLY A 105 3.29 1.21 18.85
N GLY A 106 3.81 2.45 18.79
CA GLY A 106 5.25 2.73 18.93
C GLY A 106 6.09 2.51 17.66
N ILE A 107 5.46 2.11 16.56
CA ILE A 107 6.11 1.94 15.25
C ILE A 107 5.64 3.07 14.34
N THR A 108 6.58 3.72 13.67
CA THR A 108 6.30 4.72 12.63
C THR A 108 6.29 4.02 11.27
N PRO A 109 5.10 3.77 10.67
CA PRO A 109 5.00 3.10 9.39
C PRO A 109 5.46 4.02 8.25
N ASP A 110 5.67 3.45 7.06
CA ASP A 110 5.77 4.27 5.86
C ASP A 110 4.38 4.79 5.46
N ILE A 111 4.34 5.93 4.77
CA ILE A 111 3.12 6.48 4.16
C ILE A 111 2.81 5.67 2.89
N GLY A 112 1.54 5.34 2.68
CA GLY A 112 1.06 4.67 1.46
C GLY A 112 0.58 3.23 1.68
N ALA A 113 0.23 2.57 0.57
CA ALA A 113 -0.45 1.28 0.55
C ALA A 113 0.41 0.11 1.07
N PHE A 114 1.73 0.23 1.01
CA PHE A 114 2.69 -0.82 1.38
C PHE A 114 3.40 -0.57 2.72
N GLY A 115 3.12 0.54 3.39
CA GLY A 115 3.96 1.02 4.50
C GLY A 115 3.70 0.42 5.88
N THR A 116 2.81 -0.56 6.00
CA THR A 116 2.43 -1.15 7.30
C THR A 116 2.83 -2.62 7.39
N ALA A 117 2.73 -3.21 8.59
CA ALA A 117 2.95 -4.64 8.83
C ALA A 117 1.97 -5.56 8.06
N THR A 118 0.91 -5.00 7.47
CA THR A 118 -0.07 -5.72 6.64
C THR A 118 -0.22 -5.00 5.30
N PRO A 119 0.81 -4.97 4.43
CA PRO A 119 0.80 -4.14 3.23
C PRO A 119 -0.24 -4.60 2.20
N TYR A 120 -0.55 -3.72 1.24
CA TYR A 120 -1.25 -4.09 0.01
C TYR A 120 -0.55 -5.28 -0.67
N ARG A 121 -1.34 -6.23 -1.17
CA ARG A 121 -0.83 -7.41 -1.87
C ARG A 121 -0.87 -7.20 -3.36
N LEU A 122 0.27 -7.42 -4.01
CA LEU A 122 0.37 -7.30 -5.46
C LEU A 122 -0.65 -8.21 -6.15
N SER A 123 -1.37 -7.64 -7.10
CA SER A 123 -2.37 -8.23 -7.97
C SER A 123 -3.58 -8.82 -7.23
N GLY A 124 -3.73 -8.53 -5.94
CA GLY A 124 -4.80 -9.09 -5.10
C GLY A 124 -4.81 -10.63 -5.08
N ILE A 125 -3.71 -11.27 -5.49
CA ILE A 125 -3.64 -12.72 -5.56
C ILE A 125 -3.73 -13.24 -4.13
N PRO A 126 -4.71 -14.10 -3.81
CA PRO A 126 -4.82 -14.66 -2.48
C PRO A 126 -3.51 -15.38 -2.13
N PRO A 127 -3.15 -15.48 -0.84
CA PRO A 127 -1.97 -16.22 -0.40
C PRO A 127 -2.23 -17.73 -0.54
N ILE A 128 -2.43 -18.20 -1.78
CA ILE A 128 -2.37 -19.61 -2.13
C ILE A 128 -0.89 -19.90 -2.31
N PRO A 129 -0.32 -20.79 -1.48
CA PRO A 129 1.08 -21.14 -1.64
C PRO A 129 1.28 -21.80 -3.00
N THR A 130 2.10 -21.19 -3.83
CA THR A 130 2.54 -21.82 -5.08
C THR A 130 3.73 -22.70 -4.76
N ILE A 131 3.64 -23.98 -5.09
CA ILE A 131 4.79 -24.89 -5.10
C ILE A 131 5.66 -24.44 -6.27
N TYR A 132 6.89 -24.00 -5.98
CA TYR A 132 7.83 -23.59 -7.03
C TYR A 132 8.98 -24.58 -7.17
N GLU A 133 9.16 -25.48 -6.20
CA GLU A 133 10.18 -26.52 -6.23
C GLU A 133 9.66 -27.80 -5.60
N LEU A 134 9.96 -28.92 -6.27
CA LEU A 134 9.69 -30.26 -5.79
C LEU A 134 10.98 -31.07 -5.96
N THR A 135 11.55 -31.49 -4.84
CA THR A 135 12.66 -32.44 -4.84
C THR A 135 12.15 -33.82 -4.48
N VAL A 136 12.34 -34.77 -5.40
CA VAL A 136 11.99 -36.19 -5.24
C VAL A 136 13.27 -37.02 -5.33
N PRO A 137 13.43 -38.07 -4.51
CA PRO A 137 14.55 -39.00 -4.64
C PRO A 137 14.62 -39.63 -6.04
N ALA A 138 15.81 -39.73 -6.62
CA ALA A 138 16.01 -40.32 -7.95
C ALA A 138 15.71 -41.83 -8.02
N SER A 139 15.70 -42.51 -6.87
CA SER A 139 15.37 -43.92 -6.75
C SER A 139 14.73 -44.21 -5.40
N VAL A 140 13.76 -45.12 -5.40
CA VAL A 140 13.08 -45.61 -4.20
C VAL A 140 13.27 -47.13 -4.16
N PRO A 141 13.68 -47.72 -3.01
CA PRO A 141 13.85 -49.17 -2.91
C PRO A 141 12.56 -49.91 -3.28
N THR A 142 12.68 -51.05 -3.98
CA THR A 142 11.53 -51.85 -4.43
C THR A 142 10.66 -52.40 -3.29
N THR A 143 11.19 -52.40 -2.06
CA THR A 143 10.49 -52.81 -0.84
C THR A 143 9.87 -51.65 -0.06
N ALA A 144 10.08 -50.40 -0.48
CA ALA A 144 9.58 -49.22 0.21
C ALA A 144 8.18 -48.85 -0.26
N THR A 145 7.27 -48.61 0.68
CA THR A 145 5.90 -48.13 0.41
C THR A 145 5.75 -46.62 0.57
N THR A 146 6.82 -45.93 1.00
CA THR A 146 6.85 -44.48 1.22
C THR A 146 8.19 -43.88 0.79
N MET A 147 8.21 -42.58 0.52
CA MET A 147 9.42 -41.81 0.24
C MET A 147 9.33 -40.41 0.84
N SER A 148 10.47 -39.81 1.17
CA SER A 148 10.54 -38.42 1.63
C SER A 148 10.68 -37.49 0.43
N ILE A 149 9.84 -36.46 0.37
CA ILE A 149 9.93 -35.38 -0.63
C ILE A 149 10.10 -34.03 0.08
N THR A 150 10.71 -33.07 -0.60
CA THR A 150 10.77 -31.68 -0.14
C THR A 150 9.95 -30.81 -1.09
N LEU A 151 9.02 -30.05 -0.51
CA LEU A 151 8.19 -29.07 -1.21
C LEU A 151 8.62 -27.68 -0.75
N SER A 152 9.01 -26.82 -1.70
CA SER A 152 9.23 -25.41 -1.40
C SER A 152 8.05 -24.60 -1.92
N THR A 153 7.46 -23.83 -1.01
CA THR A 153 6.31 -22.98 -1.29
C THR A 153 6.69 -21.53 -1.10
N ARG A 154 6.10 -20.64 -1.92
CA ARG A 154 6.17 -19.19 -1.72
C ARG A 154 4.76 -18.67 -1.56
N SER A 155 4.56 -17.79 -0.58
CA SER A 155 3.35 -16.99 -0.45
C SER A 155 3.49 -15.73 -1.32
N ASN A 156 2.45 -15.38 -2.08
CA ASN A 156 2.36 -14.13 -2.85
C ASN A 156 2.08 -12.92 -1.95
#